data_AF-A0A958J693-F1
#
_entry.id   AF-A0A958J693-F1
#
_cell.length_a   1.000
_cell.length_b   1.000
_cell.length_c   1.000
_cell.angle_alpha   90.00
_cell.angle_beta   90.00
_cell.angle_gamma   90.00
#
_symmetry.space_group_name_H-M   'P 1'
#
loop_
_entity.id
_entity.type
_entity.pdbx_description
1 polymer ?
#
loop_
_entity_poly.entity_id
_entity_poly.type
_entity_poly.pdbx_seq_one_letter_code
_entity_poly.pdbx_strand_id
1 'polypeptide(L)'
;VADATRLERNLNLVLQILEITDRAVLCLNLIDEARRHGISIDTRILAKELGVPVIPAAARQNEGMTELLAEIEAVASGQTVCQPRRAQNEPPALKRALKTLMKKLEHEFPGLSNARWVALRLLEGDPLIVEAVRSGELRDLGKSPAISNPVRE
;
A
#
# COMPACT_ATOMS: atom_id res chain seq x y z
N VAL A 1 0.48 3.41 9.05
CA VAL A 1 0.93 4.54 9.90
C VAL A 1 2.43 4.72 9.69
N ALA A 2 2.91 5.95 9.52
CA ALA A 2 4.33 6.27 9.40
C ALA A 2 4.73 7.32 10.46
N ASP A 3 5.95 7.22 10.97
CA ASP A 3 6.54 8.19 11.90
C ASP A 3 7.08 9.40 11.14
N ALA A 4 6.53 10.60 11.42
CA ALA A 4 6.92 11.87 10.83
C ALA A 4 8.39 12.23 11.10
N THR A 5 8.97 11.79 12.23
CA THR A 5 10.38 12.06 12.57
C THR A 5 11.37 11.21 11.77
N ARG A 6 10.91 10.09 11.19
CA ARG A 6 11.74 9.15 10.41
C ARG A 6 11.05 8.74 9.12
N LEU A 7 10.57 9.72 8.37
CA LEU A 7 9.73 9.48 7.19
C LEU A 7 10.43 8.60 6.13
N GLU A 8 11.70 8.87 5.81
CA GLU A 8 12.46 8.12 4.79
C GLU A 8 12.47 6.61 5.06
N ARG A 9 12.75 6.20 6.29
CA ARG A 9 12.75 4.78 6.70
C ARG A 9 11.35 4.17 6.60
N ASN A 10 10.32 4.92 6.98
CA ASN A 10 8.94 4.43 6.96
C ASN A 10 8.39 4.34 5.53
N LEU A 11 8.82 5.22 4.63
CA LEU A 11 8.37 5.25 3.24
C LEU A 11 8.67 3.95 2.50
N ASN A 12 9.74 3.24 2.87
CA ASN A 12 10.06 1.95 2.25
C ASN A 12 8.91 0.94 2.39
N LEU A 13 8.34 0.82 3.60
CA LEU A 13 7.18 -0.02 3.85
C LEU A 13 5.91 0.53 3.19
N VAL A 14 5.72 1.86 3.21
CA VAL A 14 4.56 2.49 2.56
C VAL A 14 4.53 2.15 1.08
N LEU A 15 5.65 2.30 0.36
CA LEU A 15 5.74 2.01 -1.07
C LEU A 15 5.47 0.52 -1.36
N GLN A 16 5.93 -0.40 -0.52
CA GLN A 16 5.62 -1.83 -0.65
C GLN A 16 4.12 -2.12 -0.52
N ILE A 17 3.44 -1.47 0.43
CA ILE A 17 1.98 -1.61 0.61
C ILE A 17 1.24 -1.06 -0.62
N LEU A 18 1.69 0.08 -1.16
CA LEU A 18 1.10 0.72 -2.33
C LEU A 18 1.27 -0.08 -3.64
N GLU A 19 2.20 -1.03 -3.69
CA GLU A 19 2.29 -2.01 -4.80
C GLU A 19 1.21 -3.10 -4.68
N ILE A 20 0.70 -3.36 -3.47
CA ILE A 20 -0.28 -4.43 -3.19
C ILE A 20 -1.72 -3.91 -3.25
N THR A 21 -1.97 -2.68 -2.80
CA THR A 21 -3.34 -2.15 -2.73
C THR A 21 -3.38 -0.71 -3.21
N ASP A 22 -4.45 -0.37 -3.92
CA ASP A 22 -4.82 1.00 -4.22
C ASP A 22 -5.63 1.65 -3.09
N ARG A 23 -6.25 0.88 -2.20
CA ARG A 23 -7.05 1.40 -1.08
C ARG A 23 -6.21 1.60 0.17
N ALA A 24 -5.52 2.74 0.26
CA ALA A 24 -4.69 3.07 1.41
C ALA A 24 -4.82 4.55 1.81
N VAL A 25 -4.72 4.81 3.12
CA VAL A 25 -4.59 6.16 3.71
C VAL A 25 -3.34 6.17 4.59
N LEU A 26 -2.47 7.15 4.38
CA LEU A 26 -1.25 7.30 5.18
C LEU A 26 -1.51 8.22 6.38
N CYS A 27 -1.67 7.64 7.56
CA CYS A 27 -1.53 8.38 8.81
C CYS A 27 -0.05 8.68 9.07
N LEU A 28 0.33 9.95 8.97
CA LEU A 28 1.66 10.48 9.27
C LEU A 28 1.67 10.99 10.71
N ASN A 29 2.00 10.08 11.64
CA ASN A 29 1.90 10.30 13.08
C ASN A 29 3.16 10.97 13.65
N LEU A 30 3.06 11.54 14.85
CA LEU A 30 4.12 12.27 15.56
C LEU A 30 4.49 13.60 14.89
N ILE A 31 3.50 14.29 14.31
CA ILE A 31 3.72 15.59 13.65
C ILE A 31 4.14 16.69 14.63
N ASP A 32 3.71 16.60 15.88
CA ASP A 32 4.11 17.47 16.98
C ASP A 32 5.60 17.35 17.30
N GLU A 33 6.09 16.10 17.38
CA GLU A 33 7.51 15.82 17.62
C GLU A 33 8.39 16.19 16.43
N ALA A 34 7.90 15.95 15.20
CA ALA A 34 8.59 16.41 14.00
C ALA A 34 8.79 17.94 14.00
N ARG A 35 7.76 18.71 14.35
CA ARG A 35 7.86 20.18 14.49
C ARG A 35 8.87 20.58 15.57
N ARG A 36 8.89 19.90 16.72
CA ARG A 36 9.86 20.16 17.81
C ARG A 36 11.30 19.91 17.38
N HIS A 37 11.53 18.95 16.49
CA HIS A 37 12.84 18.66 15.90
C HIS A 37 13.17 19.55 14.69
N GLY A 38 12.35 20.56 14.37
CA GLY A 38 12.57 21.44 13.23
C GLY A 38 12.30 20.78 11.87
N ILE A 39 11.60 19.64 11.86
CA ILE A 39 11.22 18.92 10.65
C ILE A 39 9.88 19.47 10.15
N SER A 40 9.87 20.01 8.94
CA SER A 40 8.64 20.45 8.25
C SER A 40 8.34 19.49 7.09
N ILE A 41 7.11 19.00 7.04
CA ILE A 41 6.67 18.05 6.02
C ILE A 41 5.46 18.66 5.29
N ASP A 42 5.58 18.83 3.97
CA ASP A 42 4.43 19.20 3.15
C ASP A 42 3.62 17.94 2.81
N THR A 43 2.56 17.72 3.58
CA THR A 43 1.66 16.56 3.41
C THR A 43 0.90 16.59 2.09
N ARG A 44 0.69 17.76 1.47
CA ARG A 44 -0.01 17.88 0.18
C ARG A 44 0.90 17.39 -0.94
N ILE A 45 2.16 17.79 -0.93
CA ILE A 45 3.16 17.27 -1.87
C ILE A 45 3.33 15.76 -1.66
N LEU A 46 3.45 15.32 -0.41
CA LEU A 46 3.60 13.89 -0.11
C LEU A 46 2.39 13.07 -0.60
N ALA A 47 1.17 13.56 -0.39
CA ALA A 47 -0.04 12.91 -0.89
C ALA A 47 -0.06 12.84 -2.41
N LYS A 48 0.33 13.92 -3.10
CA LYS A 48 0.43 13.96 -4.57
C LYS A 48 1.47 12.98 -5.10
N GLU A 49 2.63 12.90 -4.46
CA GLU A 49 3.71 12.02 -4.89
C GLU A 49 3.44 10.55 -4.58
N LEU A 50 2.76 10.25 -3.48
CA LEU A 50 2.35 8.88 -3.17
C LEU A 50 1.10 8.45 -3.94
N GLY A 51 0.21 9.38 -4.29
CA GLY A 51 -1.07 9.09 -4.93
C GLY A 51 -2.15 8.58 -3.98
N VAL A 52 -1.99 8.81 -2.68
CA VAL A 52 -2.93 8.44 -1.61
C VAL A 52 -3.11 9.58 -0.61
N PRO A 53 -4.24 9.66 0.11
CA PRO A 53 -4.43 10.65 1.17
C PRO A 53 -3.36 10.50 2.26
N VAL A 54 -2.82 11.64 2.71
CA VAL A 54 -1.84 11.71 3.80
C VAL A 54 -2.36 12.63 4.88
N ILE A 55 -2.61 12.06 6.06
CA ILE A 55 -3.21 12.79 7.19
C ILE A 55 -2.14 12.96 8.26
N PRO A 56 -1.69 14.21 8.53
CA PRO A 56 -0.81 14.48 9.66
C PRO A 56 -1.57 14.25 10.97
N ALA A 57 -0.96 13.54 11.91
CA ALA A 57 -1.58 13.21 13.17
C ALA A 57 -0.61 13.37 14.35
N ALA A 58 -1.17 13.71 15.50
CA ALA A 58 -0.53 13.60 16.79
C ALA A 58 -1.48 12.78 17.68
N ALA A 59 -1.39 11.45 17.55
CA ALA A 59 -2.41 10.54 18.10
C ALA A 59 -2.58 10.67 19.63
N ARG A 60 -1.51 11.01 20.35
CA ARG A 60 -1.55 11.20 21.82
C ARG A 60 -2.34 12.45 22.21
N GLN A 61 -2.43 13.42 21.32
CA GLN A 61 -3.18 14.67 21.48
C GLN A 61 -4.52 14.64 20.75
N ASN A 62 -4.88 13.50 20.15
CA ASN A 62 -6.07 13.33 19.31
C ASN A 62 -6.12 14.29 18.10
N GLU A 63 -4.97 14.82 17.67
CA GLU A 63 -4.86 15.68 16.48
C GLU A 63 -4.89 14.83 15.21
N GLY A 64 -5.69 15.21 14.22
CA GLY A 64 -5.76 14.54 12.90
C GLY A 64 -6.64 13.29 12.86
N MET A 65 -7.22 12.85 13.98
CA MET A 65 -7.95 11.59 14.07
C MET A 65 -9.33 11.65 13.39
N THR A 66 -10.02 12.78 13.48
CA THR A 66 -11.31 12.98 12.82
C THR A 66 -11.13 13.00 11.30
N GLU A 67 -10.15 13.73 10.78
CA GLU A 67 -9.84 13.73 9.35
C GLU A 67 -9.39 12.35 8.87
N LEU A 68 -8.59 11.64 9.67
CA LEU A 68 -8.15 10.28 9.33
C LEU A 68 -9.32 9.31 9.16
N LEU A 69 -10.27 9.32 10.09
CA LEU A 69 -11.45 8.45 10.02
C LEU A 69 -12.33 8.79 8.81
N ALA A 70 -12.54 10.07 8.53
CA ALA A 70 -13.31 10.52 7.37
C ALA A 70 -12.67 10.07 6.05
N GLU A 71 -11.34 10.17 5.93
CA GLU A 71 -10.63 9.74 4.71
C GLU A 71 -10.57 8.21 4.57
N ILE A 72 -10.51 7.47 5.68
CA ILE A 72 -10.65 6.01 5.64
C ILE A 72 -12.04 5.63 5.09
N GLU A 73 -13.11 6.28 5.56
CA GLU A 73 -14.46 6.05 5.05
C GLU A 73 -14.58 6.43 3.56
N ALA A 74 -14.02 7.56 3.15
CA ALA A 74 -14.07 8.02 1.77
C ALA A 74 -13.32 7.07 0.82
N VAL A 75 -12.14 6.56 1.22
CA VAL A 75 -11.40 5.56 0.43
C VAL A 75 -12.12 4.21 0.41
N ALA A 76 -12.67 3.77 1.55
CA ALA A 76 -13.36 2.48 1.65
C ALA A 76 -14.66 2.45 0.84
N SER A 77 -15.42 3.56 0.83
CA SER A 77 -16.66 3.73 0.06
C SER A 77 -16.41 4.03 -1.43
N GLY A 78 -15.17 4.31 -1.82
CA GLY A 78 -14.79 4.65 -3.20
C GLY A 78 -15.07 6.10 -3.60
N GLN A 79 -15.43 6.96 -2.64
CA GLN A 79 -15.54 8.41 -2.87
C GLN A 79 -14.17 9.02 -3.18
N THR A 80 -13.13 8.58 -2.50
CA THR A 80 -11.74 8.94 -2.78
C THR A 80 -11.07 7.82 -3.55
N VAL A 81 -10.81 8.05 -4.84
CA VAL A 81 -10.07 7.10 -5.69
C VAL A 81 -8.58 7.39 -5.59
N CYS A 82 -7.85 6.44 -5.00
CA CYS A 82 -6.41 6.48 -4.90
C CYS A 82 -5.74 6.00 -6.19
N GLN A 83 -4.60 6.59 -6.53
CA GLN A 83 -3.78 6.20 -7.69
C GLN A 83 -2.31 6.11 -7.27
N PRO A 84 -1.92 5.05 -6.55
CA PRO A 84 -0.58 4.99 -6.00
C PRO A 84 0.50 5.03 -7.09
N ARG A 85 1.52 5.87 -6.88
CA ARG A 85 2.64 5.95 -7.83
C ARG A 85 3.56 4.76 -7.68
N ARG A 86 3.53 3.88 -8.67
CA ARG A 86 4.45 2.74 -8.82
C ARG A 86 5.73 3.18 -9.53
N ALA A 87 6.83 2.47 -9.30
CA ALA A 87 8.13 2.81 -9.88
C ALA A 87 8.05 2.86 -11.42
N GLN A 88 8.26 4.05 -12.01
CA GLN A 88 8.14 4.25 -13.46
C GLN A 88 9.46 3.98 -14.22
N ASN A 89 10.59 4.09 -13.52
CA ASN A 89 11.94 4.01 -14.08
C ASN A 89 12.55 2.60 -13.96
N GLU A 90 11.77 1.58 -14.32
CA GLU A 90 12.27 0.20 -14.29
C GLU A 90 13.20 -0.08 -15.48
N PRO A 91 14.30 -0.83 -15.28
CA PRO A 91 15.15 -1.27 -16.38
C PRO A 91 14.36 -2.05 -17.44
N PRO A 92 14.68 -1.92 -18.75
CA PRO A 92 13.96 -2.64 -19.82
C PRO A 92 13.97 -4.17 -19.67
N ALA A 93 15.01 -4.72 -19.04
CA ALA A 93 15.07 -6.14 -18.70
C ALA A 93 13.99 -6.53 -17.68
N LEU A 94 13.83 -5.75 -16.62
CA LEU A 94 12.82 -5.98 -15.58
C LEU A 94 11.40 -5.87 -16.15
N LYS A 95 11.12 -4.83 -16.96
CA LYS A 95 9.80 -4.67 -17.62
C LYS A 95 9.43 -5.89 -18.47
N ARG A 96 10.39 -6.44 -19.21
CA ARG A 96 10.18 -7.66 -20.03
C ARG A 96 9.95 -8.90 -19.17
N ALA A 97 10.72 -9.07 -18.10
CA ALA A 97 10.56 -10.19 -17.17
C ALA A 97 9.19 -10.14 -16.48
N LEU A 98 8.79 -8.99 -15.95
CA LEU A 98 7.49 -8.77 -15.33
C LEU A 98 6.35 -9.02 -16.31
N LYS A 99 6.40 -8.46 -17.53
CA LYS A 99 5.37 -8.69 -18.55
C LYS A 99 5.21 -10.17 -18.89
N THR A 100 6.33 -10.90 -18.95
CA THR A 100 6.32 -12.34 -19.25
C THR A 100 5.71 -13.14 -18.10
N LEU A 101 6.09 -12.83 -16.85
CA LEU A 101 5.57 -13.51 -15.67
C LEU A 101 4.09 -13.20 -15.44
N MET A 102 3.68 -11.92 -15.55
CA MET A 102 2.28 -11.52 -15.40
C MET A 102 1.38 -12.27 -16.37
N LYS A 103 1.76 -12.37 -17.66
CA LYS A 103 0.99 -13.12 -18.65
C LYS A 103 0.87 -14.61 -18.31
N LYS A 104 1.93 -15.22 -17.78
CA LYS A 104 1.90 -16.62 -17.35
C LYS A 104 1.02 -16.81 -16.11
N LEU A 105 1.13 -15.91 -15.13
CA LEU A 105 0.33 -15.93 -13.91
C LEU A 105 -1.16 -15.75 -14.21
N GLU A 106 -1.52 -14.84 -15.11
CA GLU A 106 -2.92 -14.65 -15.53
C GLU A 106 -3.49 -15.88 -16.25
N HIS A 107 -2.66 -16.63 -16.99
CA HIS A 107 -3.07 -17.84 -17.66
C HIS A 107 -3.32 -19.00 -16.68
N GLU A 108 -2.39 -19.22 -15.74
CA GLU A 108 -2.47 -20.31 -14.75
C GLU A 108 -3.45 -20.00 -13.60
N PHE A 109 -3.53 -18.72 -13.22
CA PHE A 109 -4.39 -18.21 -12.15
C PHE A 109 -5.32 -17.10 -12.66
N PRO A 110 -6.38 -17.45 -13.42
CA PRO A 110 -7.36 -16.46 -13.86
C PRO A 110 -7.99 -15.73 -12.68
N GLY A 111 -8.06 -14.40 -12.76
CA GLY A 111 -8.61 -13.56 -11.69
C GLY A 111 -7.66 -13.31 -10.52
N LEU A 112 -6.38 -13.66 -10.63
CA LEU A 112 -5.36 -13.30 -9.65
C LEU A 112 -5.28 -11.77 -9.49
N SER A 113 -5.60 -11.29 -8.28
CA SER A 113 -5.35 -9.89 -7.92
C SER A 113 -3.84 -9.66 -7.79
N ASN A 114 -3.38 -8.45 -8.14
CA ASN A 114 -2.00 -8.02 -7.95
C ASN A 114 -0.92 -8.89 -8.64
N ALA A 115 -1.20 -9.43 -9.83
CA ALA A 115 -0.26 -10.26 -10.62
C ALA A 115 1.14 -9.64 -10.78
N ARG A 116 1.24 -8.30 -10.87
CA ARG A 116 2.52 -7.58 -10.91
C ARG A 116 3.33 -7.75 -9.63
N TRP A 117 2.71 -7.62 -8.45
CA TRP A 117 3.39 -7.79 -7.17
C TRP A 117 3.87 -9.23 -6.98
N VAL A 118 3.03 -10.21 -7.34
CA VAL A 118 3.43 -11.63 -7.34
C VAL A 118 4.63 -11.86 -8.26
N ALA A 119 4.60 -11.30 -9.47
CA ALA A 119 5.72 -11.41 -10.41
C ALA A 119 7.01 -10.80 -9.84
N LEU A 120 6.93 -9.65 -9.16
CA LEU A 120 8.07 -9.04 -8.47
C LEU A 120 8.61 -9.97 -7.38
N ARG A 121 7.76 -10.52 -6.51
CA ARG A 121 8.16 -11.44 -5.43
C ARG A 121 8.81 -12.72 -5.97
N LEU A 122 8.31 -13.25 -7.08
CA LEU A 122 8.93 -14.40 -7.75
C LEU A 122 10.31 -14.08 -8.31
N LEU A 123 10.52 -12.89 -8.88
CA LEU A 123 11.83 -12.45 -9.35
C LEU A 123 12.83 -12.22 -8.21
N GLU A 124 12.34 -11.79 -7.05
CA GLU A 124 13.12 -11.67 -5.82
C GLU A 124 13.44 -13.02 -5.17
N GLY A 125 12.78 -14.11 -5.62
CA GLY A 125 12.98 -15.45 -5.07
C GLY A 125 12.29 -15.66 -3.72
N ASP A 126 11.17 -14.96 -3.46
CA ASP A 126 10.41 -15.10 -2.22
C ASP A 126 9.91 -16.55 -2.05
N PRO A 127 10.39 -17.30 -1.04
CA PRO A 127 10.10 -18.73 -0.90
C PRO A 127 8.61 -19.00 -0.62
N LEU A 128 7.92 -18.08 0.07
CA LEU A 128 6.50 -18.24 0.37
C LEU A 128 5.66 -18.11 -0.91
N ILE A 129 5.98 -17.13 -1.75
CA ILE A 129 5.29 -16.96 -3.03
C ILE A 129 5.62 -18.08 -4.00
N VAL A 130 6.86 -18.54 -4.03
CA VAL A 130 7.25 -19.71 -4.85
C VAL A 130 6.46 -20.96 -4.44
N GLU A 131 6.32 -21.22 -3.14
CA GLU A 131 5.55 -22.36 -2.67
C GLU A 131 4.05 -22.20 -2.95
N ALA A 132 3.48 -21.01 -2.72
CA ALA A 132 2.07 -20.74 -3.02
C ALA A 132 1.73 -20.89 -4.51
N VAL A 133 2.68 -20.60 -5.42
CA VAL A 133 2.52 -20.89 -6.86
C VAL A 133 2.56 -22.39 -7.13
N ARG A 134 3.42 -23.15 -6.44
CA ARG A 134 3.56 -24.61 -6.61
C ARG A 134 2.36 -25.38 -6.04
N SER A 135 1.85 -24.97 -4.88
CA SER A 135 0.72 -25.60 -4.20
C SER A 135 -0.63 -25.22 -4.83
N GLY A 136 -0.69 -24.14 -5.61
CA GLY A 136 -1.91 -23.63 -6.23
C GLY A 136 -2.76 -22.74 -5.32
N GLU A 137 -2.32 -22.49 -4.09
CA GLU A 137 -2.98 -21.69 -3.05
C GLU A 137 -2.95 -20.18 -3.33
N LEU A 138 -2.27 -19.76 -4.39
CA LEU A 138 -2.13 -18.36 -4.79
C LEU A 138 -3.48 -17.61 -4.92
N ARG A 139 -4.58 -18.34 -5.20
CA ARG A 139 -5.93 -17.79 -5.33
C ARG A 139 -6.50 -17.23 -4.01
N ASP A 140 -5.95 -17.62 -2.87
CA ASP A 140 -6.46 -17.23 -1.56
C ASP A 140 -5.69 -16.05 -0.95
N LEU A 141 -4.51 -15.71 -1.48
CA LEU A 141 -3.72 -14.54 -1.04
C LEU A 141 -4.41 -13.19 -1.36
N GLY A 142 -5.34 -13.18 -2.31
CA GLY A 142 -6.10 -12.00 -2.75
C GLY A 142 -7.52 -11.89 -2.19
N LYS A 143 -8.02 -12.93 -1.51
CA LYS A 143 -9.35 -12.92 -0.90
C LYS A 143 -9.21 -12.35 0.51
N SER A 144 -9.37 -11.03 0.65
CA SER A 144 -9.68 -10.48 1.97
C SER A 144 -10.91 -11.23 2.51
N PRO A 145 -10.87 -11.81 3.73
CA PRO A 145 -12.09 -12.29 4.34
C PRO A 145 -13.04 -11.10 4.39
N ALA A 146 -14.23 -11.29 3.83
CA ALA A 146 -15.32 -10.36 3.97
C ALA A 146 -15.41 -10.00 5.47
N ILE A 147 -15.42 -8.71 5.77
CA ILE A 147 -15.88 -8.20 7.06
C ILE A 147 -17.40 -8.42 7.07
N SER A 148 -17.80 -9.68 7.18
CA SER A 148 -19.14 -10.12 7.52
C SER A 148 -19.06 -10.62 8.95
N ASN A 149 -19.00 -9.69 9.89
CA ASN A 149 -19.53 -9.96 11.21
C ASN A 149 -20.35 -8.74 11.61
N PRO A 150 -21.70 -8.82 11.63
CA PRO A 150 -22.49 -7.77 12.24
C PRO A 150 -22.12 -7.76 13.73
N VAL A 151 -21.77 -6.57 14.22
CA VAL A 151 -21.65 -6.31 15.66
C VAL A 151 -22.97 -6.76 16.29
N ARG A 152 -22.93 -7.85 17.06
CA ARG A 152 -24.03 -8.22 17.94
C ARG A 152 -23.98 -7.28 19.14
N GLU A 153 -25.17 -6.79 19.46
CA GLU A 153 -25.58 -5.94 20.59
C GLU A 153 -24.97 -6.36 21.94
#